data_AF-A0A969S1K4-F1
#
_entry.id   AF-A0A969S1K4-F1
#
_cell.length_a   1.000
_cell.length_b   1.000
_cell.length_c   1.000
_cell.angle_alpha   90.00
_cell.angle_beta   90.00
_cell.angle_gamma   90.00
#
_symmetry.space_group_name_H-M   'P 1'
#
loop_
_entity.id
_entity.type
_entity.pdbx_description
1 polymer ?
#
loop_
_entity_poly.entity_id
_entity_poly.type
_entity_poly.pdbx_seq_one_letter_code
_entity_poly.pdbx_strand_id
1 'polypeptide(L)'
;MLQKPLASRAGVAVKHAFTSLRSARLLVWPSMLLLAYTMLLQIQRDDTYKHAVYFSMFLAGFWLAHAEPLWQELKRLRKISLLVTIVAYALYMWSRMAATDTSPFHLLLVIWVFRCLYIWAMLCCILGWSYHLLNRPFRWLPWANAAVYPWYILHQSVIIVLAYWLVPIKNGPCC
;
A
#
# COMPACT_ATOMS: atom_id res chain seq x y z
N MET A 1 14.00 17.40 -16.98
CA MET A 1 15.43 17.52 -16.60
C MET A 1 15.86 16.63 -15.40
N LEU A 2 15.02 15.71 -14.87
CA LEU A 2 15.34 14.84 -13.72
C LEU A 2 15.86 13.42 -14.09
N GLN A 3 16.27 13.17 -15.33
CA GLN A 3 16.72 11.83 -15.77
C GLN A 3 18.18 11.50 -15.40
N LYS A 4 19.00 12.49 -15.01
CA LYS A 4 20.44 12.29 -14.78
C LYS A 4 20.86 11.54 -13.50
N PRO A 5 20.16 11.58 -12.35
CA PRO A 5 20.62 10.85 -11.16
C PRO A 5 20.30 9.34 -11.17
N LEU A 6 19.41 8.88 -12.06
CA LEU A 6 19.02 7.45 -12.19
C LEU A 6 19.97 6.62 -13.05
N ALA A 7 20.97 7.26 -13.68
CA ALA A 7 22.02 6.59 -14.47
C ALA A 7 23.27 6.22 -13.63
N SER A 8 23.22 6.36 -12.30
CA SER A 8 24.29 5.89 -11.41
C SER A 8 24.32 4.36 -11.39
N ARG A 9 25.53 3.77 -11.30
CA ARG A 9 25.76 2.30 -11.24
C ARG A 9 24.90 1.62 -10.15
N ALA A 10 24.62 2.32 -9.05
CA ALA A 10 23.71 1.86 -8.00
C ALA A 10 22.25 1.75 -8.47
N GLY A 11 21.75 2.72 -9.23
CA GLY A 11 20.40 2.72 -9.80
C GLY A 11 20.21 1.60 -10.84
N VAL A 12 21.25 1.31 -11.63
CA VAL A 12 21.24 0.20 -12.60
C VAL A 12 21.33 -1.16 -11.91
N ALA A 13 22.16 -1.30 -10.87
CA ALA A 13 22.26 -2.53 -10.08
C ALA A 13 20.96 -2.86 -9.33
N VAL A 14 20.33 -1.85 -8.72
CA VAL A 14 19.02 -1.99 -8.07
C VAL A 14 17.94 -2.32 -9.11
N LYS A 15 17.95 -1.66 -10.27
CA LYS A 15 17.03 -1.98 -11.37
C LYS A 15 17.20 -3.42 -11.84
N HIS A 16 18.43 -3.92 -11.98
CA HIS A 16 18.70 -5.31 -12.33
C HIS A 16 18.25 -6.30 -11.25
N ALA A 17 18.54 -6.02 -9.97
CA ALA A 17 18.06 -6.82 -8.84
C ALA A 17 16.52 -6.91 -8.84
N PHE A 18 15.83 -5.79 -9.07
CA PHE A 18 14.36 -5.73 -9.15
C PHE A 18 13.79 -6.40 -10.41
N THR A 19 14.44 -6.29 -11.57
CA THR A 19 14.00 -6.97 -12.81
C THR A 19 14.24 -8.48 -12.80
N SER A 20 15.13 -8.99 -11.92
CA SER A 20 15.35 -10.42 -11.75
C SER A 20 14.26 -11.13 -10.92
N LEU A 21 13.40 -10.36 -10.23
CA LEU A 21 12.33 -10.88 -9.37
C LEU A 21 11.16 -11.39 -10.23
N ARG A 22 11.30 -12.60 -10.76
CA ARG A 22 10.21 -13.30 -11.45
C ARG A 22 9.09 -13.71 -10.50
N SER A 23 7.86 -13.41 -10.92
CA SER A 23 6.58 -14.01 -10.49
C SER A 23 6.30 -14.00 -8.97
N ALA A 24 6.70 -15.05 -8.25
CA ALA A 24 6.38 -15.20 -6.83
C ALA A 24 7.25 -14.32 -5.92
N ARG A 25 8.50 -14.06 -6.33
CA ARG A 25 9.46 -13.28 -5.55
C ARG A 25 9.06 -11.80 -5.43
N LEU A 26 8.34 -11.27 -6.42
CA LEU A 26 7.78 -9.92 -6.40
C LEU A 26 6.62 -9.77 -5.40
N LEU A 27 5.85 -10.84 -5.20
CA LEU A 27 4.77 -10.84 -4.21
C LEU A 27 5.32 -11.02 -2.79
N VAL A 28 6.34 -11.86 -2.63
CA VAL A 28 6.86 -12.25 -1.32
C VAL A 28 7.84 -11.21 -0.76
N TRP A 29 8.76 -10.68 -1.56
CA TRP A 29 9.83 -9.79 -1.07
C TRP A 29 9.32 -8.53 -0.36
N PRO A 30 8.33 -7.78 -0.90
CA PRO A 30 7.85 -6.57 -0.24
C PRO A 30 6.93 -6.90 0.94
N SER A 31 6.22 -8.03 0.89
CA SER A 31 5.45 -8.51 2.04
C SER A 31 6.35 -8.96 3.19
N MET A 32 7.52 -9.53 2.90
CA MET A 32 8.56 -9.85 3.90
C MET A 32 9.23 -8.58 4.43
N LEU A 33 9.47 -7.57 3.60
CA LEU A 33 9.96 -6.26 4.06
C LEU A 33 8.93 -5.57 4.95
N LEU A 34 7.65 -5.58 4.57
CA LEU A 34 6.55 -5.06 5.38
C LEU A 34 6.40 -5.83 6.69
N LEU A 35 6.55 -7.17 6.66
CA LEU A 35 6.53 -8.00 7.86
C LEU A 35 7.71 -7.68 8.77
N ALA A 36 8.94 -7.66 8.24
CA ALA A 36 10.15 -7.32 8.97
C ALA A 36 10.06 -5.91 9.56
N TYR A 37 9.54 -4.95 8.80
CA TYR A 37 9.20 -3.62 9.30
C TYR A 37 8.19 -3.75 10.44
N THR A 38 6.99 -4.28 10.24
CA THR A 38 5.99 -4.38 11.32
C THR A 38 6.47 -5.17 12.55
N MET A 39 7.38 -6.12 12.43
CA MET A 39 7.93 -6.91 13.53
C MET A 39 9.02 -6.16 14.30
N LEU A 40 10.02 -5.60 13.62
CA LEU A 40 11.08 -4.87 14.31
C LEU A 40 10.53 -3.60 14.99
N LEU A 41 9.44 -3.06 14.46
CA LEU A 41 9.19 -1.64 14.56
C LEU A 41 7.92 -1.25 15.32
N GLN A 42 7.06 -2.21 15.63
CA GLN A 42 5.87 -1.98 16.48
C GLN A 42 6.21 -1.62 17.93
N ILE A 43 7.46 -1.86 18.36
CA ILE A 43 7.93 -1.59 19.72
C ILE A 43 8.40 -0.14 19.91
N GLN A 44 8.82 0.55 18.83
CA GLN A 44 9.27 1.95 18.91
C GLN A 44 8.11 2.92 18.63
N ARG A 45 7.86 3.81 19.59
CA ARG A 45 6.72 4.73 19.60
C ARG A 45 7.01 6.10 18.98
N ASP A 46 8.18 6.28 18.36
CA ASP A 46 8.62 7.59 17.85
C ASP A 46 8.11 7.89 16.43
N ASP A 47 7.72 9.14 16.19
CA ASP A 47 7.16 9.58 14.91
C ASP A 47 8.22 9.70 13.79
N THR A 48 9.44 10.10 14.13
CA THR A 48 10.61 10.18 13.22
C THR A 48 10.81 8.89 12.44
N TYR A 49 10.54 7.79 13.12
CA TYR A 49 10.72 6.48 12.58
C TYR A 49 9.60 6.07 11.62
N LYS A 50 8.34 6.41 11.93
CA LYS A 50 7.23 6.22 10.98
C LYS A 50 7.54 6.93 9.66
N HIS A 51 8.14 8.12 9.74
CA HIS A 51 8.59 8.84 8.55
C HIS A 51 9.64 8.07 7.75
N ALA A 52 10.62 7.42 8.38
CA ALA A 52 11.59 6.57 7.69
C ALA A 52 10.93 5.36 7.01
N VAL A 53 9.93 4.73 7.66
CA VAL A 53 9.11 3.65 7.06
C VAL A 53 8.45 4.15 5.78
N TYR A 54 7.64 5.21 5.89
CA TYR A 54 6.86 5.73 4.78
C TYR A 54 7.75 6.25 3.66
N PHE A 55 8.88 6.86 4.00
CA PHE A 55 9.87 7.32 3.03
C PHE A 55 10.49 6.17 2.24
N SER A 56 10.89 5.08 2.91
CA SER A 56 11.45 3.90 2.23
C SER A 56 10.41 3.24 1.30
N MET A 57 9.16 3.16 1.75
CA MET A 57 8.06 2.62 0.96
C MET A 57 7.71 3.53 -0.23
N PHE A 58 7.75 4.85 -0.06
CA PHE A 58 7.61 5.83 -1.13
C PHE A 58 8.71 5.68 -2.17
N LEU A 59 9.96 5.54 -1.74
CA LEU A 59 11.08 5.31 -2.63
C LEU A 59 10.90 4.00 -3.40
N ALA A 60 10.51 2.91 -2.73
CA ALA A 60 10.24 1.63 -3.38
C ALA A 60 9.13 1.76 -4.45
N GLY A 61 8.06 2.50 -4.15
CA GLY A 61 6.98 2.82 -5.10
C GLY A 61 7.45 3.69 -6.27
N PHE A 62 8.34 4.66 -6.03
CA PHE A 62 8.94 5.49 -7.07
C PHE A 62 9.74 4.66 -8.07
N TRP A 63 10.54 3.70 -7.59
CA TRP A 63 11.27 2.77 -8.46
C TRP A 63 10.33 1.81 -9.19
N LEU A 64 9.28 1.32 -8.51
CA LEU A 64 8.23 0.47 -9.11
C LEU A 64 7.58 1.17 -10.30
N ALA A 65 7.25 2.46 -10.16
CA ALA A 65 6.60 3.25 -11.19
C ALA A 65 7.44 3.37 -12.47
N HIS A 66 8.77 3.36 -12.37
CA HIS A 66 9.69 3.48 -13.51
C HIS A 66 10.10 2.12 -14.13
N ALA A 67 9.64 1.00 -13.57
CA ALA A 67 10.02 -0.33 -14.03
C ALA A 67 8.92 -0.96 -14.92
N GLU A 68 8.94 -0.67 -16.22
CA GLU A 68 7.97 -1.21 -17.19
C GLU A 68 7.80 -2.75 -17.16
N PRO A 69 8.86 -3.58 -17.05
CA PRO A 69 8.70 -5.03 -16.97
C PRO A 69 7.87 -5.48 -15.76
N LEU A 70 7.93 -4.71 -14.68
CA LEU A 70 7.28 -5.01 -13.41
C LEU A 70 5.77 -4.73 -13.52
N TRP A 71 5.38 -3.68 -14.24
CA TRP A 71 3.97 -3.44 -14.59
C TRP A 71 3.37 -4.55 -15.46
N GLN A 72 4.14 -5.11 -16.40
CA GLN A 72 3.69 -6.26 -17.19
C GLN A 72 3.49 -7.51 -16.32
N GLU A 73 4.38 -7.75 -15.37
CA GLU A 73 4.22 -8.85 -14.40
C GLU A 73 3.01 -8.63 -13.47
N LEU A 74 2.79 -7.42 -12.95
CA LEU A 74 1.59 -7.09 -12.16
C LEU A 74 0.31 -7.31 -12.98
N LYS A 75 0.30 -6.90 -14.25
CA LYS A 75 -0.81 -7.14 -15.17
C LYS A 75 -1.05 -8.64 -15.39
N ARG A 76 0.01 -9.45 -15.52
CA ARG A 76 -0.08 -10.91 -15.66
C ARG A 76 -0.63 -11.57 -14.39
N LEU A 77 -0.17 -11.11 -13.23
CA LEU A 77 -0.57 -11.63 -11.92
C LEU A 77 -1.91 -11.06 -11.40
N ARG A 78 -2.63 -10.21 -12.14
CA ARG A 78 -3.87 -9.54 -11.67
C ARG A 78 -4.95 -10.49 -11.14
N LYS A 79 -5.11 -11.67 -11.76
CA LYS A 79 -6.12 -12.66 -11.34
C LYS A 79 -5.65 -13.43 -10.11
N ILE A 80 -4.36 -13.75 -10.06
CA ILE A 80 -3.73 -14.44 -8.93
C ILE A 80 -3.72 -13.52 -7.72
N SER A 81 -3.32 -12.26 -7.86
CA SER A 81 -3.35 -11.27 -6.79
C SER A 81 -4.77 -11.00 -6.27
N LEU A 82 -5.79 -11.00 -7.14
CA LEU A 82 -7.19 -10.94 -6.71
C LEU A 82 -7.56 -12.14 -5.84
N LEU A 83 -7.28 -13.37 -6.31
CA LEU A 83 -7.55 -14.59 -5.55
C LEU A 83 -6.82 -14.57 -4.20
N VAL A 84 -5.52 -14.23 -4.20
CA VAL A 84 -4.69 -14.15 -2.99
C VAL A 84 -5.23 -13.08 -2.04
N THR A 85 -5.70 -11.94 -2.55
CA THR A 85 -6.30 -10.88 -1.72
C THR A 85 -7.56 -11.38 -1.02
N ILE A 86 -8.45 -12.06 -1.75
CA ILE A 86 -9.70 -12.60 -1.20
C ILE A 86 -9.39 -13.66 -0.14
N VAL A 87 -8.49 -14.60 -0.44
CA VAL A 87 -8.09 -15.66 0.49
C VAL A 87 -7.41 -15.08 1.73
N ALA A 88 -6.45 -14.16 1.57
CA ALA A 88 -5.75 -13.53 2.68
C ALA A 88 -6.70 -12.68 3.55
N TYR A 89 -7.66 -11.98 2.93
CA TYR A 89 -8.70 -11.24 3.65
C TYR A 89 -9.59 -12.17 4.47
N ALA A 90 -10.07 -13.27 3.87
CA ALA A 90 -10.89 -14.25 4.57
C ALA A 90 -10.14 -14.87 5.76
N LEU A 91 -8.88 -15.25 5.58
CA LEU A 91 -8.02 -15.79 6.64
C LEU A 91 -7.75 -14.75 7.75
N TYR A 92 -7.50 -13.50 7.38
CA TYR A 92 -7.33 -12.41 8.33
C TYR A 92 -8.59 -12.18 9.16
N MET A 93 -9.76 -12.10 8.52
CA MET A 93 -11.04 -11.89 9.19
C MET A 93 -11.39 -13.07 10.09
N TRP A 94 -11.20 -14.29 9.61
CA TRP A 94 -11.41 -15.49 10.42
C TRP A 94 -10.51 -15.52 11.66
N SER A 95 -9.22 -15.23 11.49
CA SER A 95 -8.26 -15.16 12.61
C SER A 95 -8.60 -14.03 13.58
N ARG A 96 -9.10 -12.89 13.09
CA ARG A 96 -9.55 -11.77 13.92
C ARG A 96 -10.82 -12.08 14.70
N MET A 97 -11.76 -12.82 14.11
CA MET A 97 -12.99 -13.23 14.79
C MET A 97 -12.73 -14.31 15.85
N ALA A 98 -11.72 -15.16 15.63
CA ALA A 98 -11.30 -16.16 16.60
C ALA A 98 -10.46 -15.60 17.76
N ALA A 99 -9.96 -14.36 17.63
CA ALA A 99 -9.11 -13.73 18.64
C ALA A 99 -9.93 -13.00 19.70
N THR A 100 -9.71 -13.37 20.96
CA THR A 100 -10.14 -12.65 22.18
C THR A 100 -9.00 -11.83 22.76
N ASP A 101 -9.29 -10.90 23.69
CA ASP A 101 -8.29 -10.01 24.28
C ASP A 101 -7.16 -10.73 25.05
N THR A 102 -7.39 -11.98 25.46
CA THR A 102 -6.41 -12.87 26.11
C THR A 102 -5.71 -13.83 25.15
N SER A 103 -5.80 -13.59 23.83
CA SER A 103 -5.23 -14.47 22.83
C SER A 103 -3.71 -14.60 22.98
N PRO A 104 -3.16 -15.81 22.81
CA PRO A 104 -1.73 -16.04 22.92
C PRO A 104 -0.96 -15.34 21.79
N PHE A 105 0.29 -14.97 22.07
CA PHE A 105 1.14 -14.18 21.17
C PHE A 105 1.30 -14.77 19.75
N HIS A 106 1.29 -16.11 19.62
CA HIS A 106 1.36 -16.76 18.31
C HIS A 106 0.14 -16.48 17.43
N LEU A 107 -1.06 -16.37 18.01
CA LEU A 107 -2.28 -16.04 17.26
C LEU A 107 -2.24 -14.58 16.77
N LEU A 108 -1.74 -13.66 17.62
CA LEU A 108 -1.50 -12.26 17.26
C LEU A 108 -0.49 -12.15 16.09
N LEU A 109 0.59 -12.93 16.12
CA LEU A 109 1.58 -12.96 15.06
C LEU A 109 0.97 -13.44 13.73
N VAL A 110 0.15 -14.49 13.76
CA VAL A 110 -0.57 -15.01 12.59
C VAL A 110 -1.50 -13.94 11.99
N ILE A 111 -2.25 -13.23 12.83
CA ILE A 111 -3.10 -12.11 12.40
C ILE A 111 -2.28 -11.02 11.70
N TRP A 112 -1.12 -10.66 12.26
CA TRP A 112 -0.25 -9.64 11.67
C TRP A 112 0.32 -10.08 10.32
N VAL A 113 0.77 -11.33 10.20
CA VAL A 113 1.25 -11.90 8.94
C VAL A 113 0.16 -11.84 7.88
N PHE A 114 -1.04 -12.32 8.19
CA PHE A 114 -2.15 -12.29 7.23
C PHE A 114 -2.57 -10.87 6.87
N ARG A 115 -2.54 -9.94 7.83
CA ARG A 115 -2.82 -8.51 7.56
C ARG A 115 -1.80 -7.93 6.56
N CYS A 116 -0.51 -8.17 6.76
CA CYS A 116 0.54 -7.67 5.88
C CYS A 116 0.43 -8.29 4.47
N LEU A 117 0.18 -9.60 4.40
CA LEU A 117 -0.05 -10.30 3.12
C LEU A 117 -1.28 -9.74 2.40
N TYR A 118 -2.38 -9.52 3.11
CA TYR A 118 -3.61 -8.94 2.57
C TYR A 118 -3.36 -7.54 1.99
N ILE A 119 -2.74 -6.64 2.76
CA ILE A 119 -2.48 -5.27 2.30
C ILE A 119 -1.63 -5.27 1.03
N TRP A 120 -0.56 -6.08 1.01
CA TRP A 120 0.31 -6.14 -0.15
C TRP A 120 -0.35 -6.80 -1.37
N ALA A 121 -1.07 -7.91 -1.18
CA ALA A 121 -1.82 -8.56 -2.24
C ALA A 121 -2.88 -7.62 -2.85
N MET A 122 -3.58 -6.86 -1.99
CA MET A 122 -4.56 -5.88 -2.42
C MET A 122 -3.93 -4.75 -3.23
N LEU A 123 -2.77 -4.24 -2.80
CA LEU A 123 -2.01 -3.25 -3.58
C LEU A 123 -1.62 -3.81 -4.96
N CYS A 124 -1.05 -5.01 -5.03
CA CYS A 124 -0.71 -5.65 -6.31
C CYS A 124 -1.95 -5.85 -7.20
N CYS A 125 -3.08 -6.23 -6.60
CA CYS A 125 -4.36 -6.40 -7.31
C CYS A 125 -4.83 -5.06 -7.90
N ILE A 126 -4.90 -4.00 -7.07
CA ILE A 126 -5.33 -2.67 -7.52
C ILE A 126 -4.40 -2.15 -8.61
N LEU A 127 -3.08 -2.24 -8.43
CA LEU A 127 -2.10 -1.77 -9.43
C LEU A 127 -2.19 -2.57 -10.74
N GLY A 128 -2.29 -3.91 -10.66
CA GLY A 128 -2.38 -4.77 -11.83
C GLY A 128 -3.68 -4.57 -12.64
N TRP A 129 -4.81 -4.40 -11.96
CA TRP A 129 -6.09 -4.08 -12.60
C TRP A 129 -6.15 -2.65 -13.11
N SER A 130 -5.63 -1.68 -12.36
CA SER A 130 -5.54 -0.29 -12.80
C SER A 130 -4.70 -0.18 -14.06
N TYR A 131 -3.52 -0.79 -14.11
CA TYR A 131 -2.70 -0.79 -15.33
C TYR A 131 -3.40 -1.50 -16.50
N HIS A 132 -4.22 -2.53 -16.25
CA HIS A 132 -4.97 -3.18 -17.33
C HIS A 132 -6.12 -2.34 -17.88
N LEU A 133 -6.90 -1.72 -16.99
CA LEU A 133 -8.16 -1.06 -17.31
C LEU A 133 -7.96 0.43 -17.64
N LEU A 134 -7.08 1.12 -16.90
CA LEU A 134 -6.87 2.55 -17.00
C LEU A 134 -5.81 2.95 -18.04
N ASN A 135 -5.00 2.00 -18.53
CA ASN A 135 -4.00 2.28 -19.58
C ASN A 135 -4.64 2.34 -20.98
N ARG A 136 -5.68 3.17 -21.12
CA ARG A 136 -6.42 3.44 -22.36
C ARG A 136 -6.75 4.93 -22.45
N PRO A 137 -6.81 5.53 -23.66
CA PRO A 137 -7.18 6.92 -23.81
C PRO A 137 -8.66 7.12 -23.49
N PHE A 138 -8.99 7.65 -22.31
CA PHE A 138 -10.36 8.05 -21.98
C PHE A 138 -10.65 9.48 -22.41
N ARG A 139 -11.82 9.71 -23.00
CA ARG A 139 -12.30 11.04 -23.39
C ARG A 139 -12.44 12.01 -22.20
N TRP A 140 -12.67 11.49 -21.00
CA TRP A 140 -12.85 12.26 -19.77
C TRP A 140 -11.56 12.41 -18.94
N LEU A 141 -10.43 11.82 -19.38
CA LEU A 141 -9.15 11.91 -18.66
C LEU A 141 -8.65 13.35 -18.50
N PRO A 142 -8.75 14.25 -19.51
CA PRO A 142 -8.35 15.65 -19.33
C PRO A 142 -9.20 16.37 -18.28
N TRP A 143 -10.50 16.08 -18.24
CA TRP A 143 -11.43 16.62 -17.24
C TRP A 143 -11.11 16.11 -15.84
N ALA A 144 -10.89 14.79 -15.70
CA ALA A 144 -10.52 14.19 -14.41
C ALA A 144 -9.20 14.76 -13.88
N ASN A 145 -8.19 14.92 -14.75
CA ASN A 145 -6.91 15.53 -14.37
C ASN A 145 -7.09 16.98 -13.87
N ALA A 146 -7.97 17.77 -14.51
CA ALA A 146 -8.28 19.12 -14.06
C ALA A 146 -9.06 19.13 -12.73
N ALA A 147 -9.95 18.16 -12.52
CA ALA A 147 -10.79 18.07 -11.31
C ALA A 147 -10.04 17.55 -10.07
N VAL A 148 -8.93 16.82 -10.23
CA VAL A 148 -8.12 16.31 -9.11
C VAL A 148 -7.59 17.43 -8.22
N TYR A 149 -7.12 18.54 -8.80
CA TYR A 149 -6.52 19.64 -8.03
C TYR A 149 -7.55 20.37 -7.13
N PRO A 150 -8.72 20.80 -7.63
CA PRO A 150 -9.79 21.33 -6.80
C PRO A 150 -10.24 20.35 -5.71
N TRP A 151 -10.41 19.07 -6.05
CA TRP A 151 -10.81 18.05 -5.09
C TRP A 151 -9.79 17.88 -3.96
N TYR A 152 -8.49 17.92 -4.28
CA TYR A 152 -7.42 17.82 -3.29
C TYR A 152 -7.45 18.97 -2.27
N ILE A 153 -7.63 20.20 -2.73
CA ILE A 153 -7.78 21.38 -1.86
C ILE A 153 -9.06 21.27 -1.01
N LEU A 154 -10.15 20.86 -1.65
CA LEU A 154 -11.47 20.80 -1.03
C LEU A 154 -11.56 19.72 0.04
N HIS A 155 -10.94 18.56 -0.16
CA HIS A 155 -11.00 17.43 0.76
C HIS A 155 -10.60 17.81 2.20
N GLN A 156 -9.49 18.55 2.36
CA GLN A 156 -9.06 19.00 3.69
C GLN A 156 -10.08 19.95 4.33
N SER A 157 -10.63 20.89 3.55
CA SER A 157 -11.64 21.83 4.05
C SER A 157 -12.94 21.13 4.46
N VAL A 158 -13.41 20.17 3.67
CA VAL A 158 -14.62 19.38 3.96
C VAL A 158 -14.43 18.54 5.21
N ILE A 159 -13.26 17.91 5.40
CA ILE A 159 -12.97 17.17 6.64
C ILE A 159 -13.06 18.09 7.86
N ILE A 160 -12.49 19.30 7.79
CA ILE A 160 -12.52 20.25 8.91
C ILE A 160 -13.96 20.71 9.19
N VAL A 161 -14.74 21.01 8.15
CA VAL A 161 -16.16 21.38 8.30
C VAL A 161 -16.96 20.23 8.91
N LEU A 162 -16.81 19.01 8.40
CA LEU A 162 -17.46 17.83 8.97
C LEU A 162 -17.04 17.62 10.42
N ALA A 163 -15.74 17.70 10.73
CA ALA A 163 -15.25 17.58 12.09
C ALA A 163 -15.84 18.66 13.02
N TYR A 164 -15.94 19.90 12.56
CA TYR A 164 -16.56 21.00 13.32
C TYR A 164 -18.02 20.69 13.71
N TRP A 165 -18.80 20.07 12.83
CA TRP A 165 -20.18 19.68 13.12
C TRP A 165 -20.29 18.39 13.93
N LEU A 166 -19.40 17.40 13.71
CA LEU A 166 -19.46 16.09 14.38
C LEU A 166 -18.84 16.06 15.78
N VAL A 167 -17.78 16.85 16.04
CA VAL A 167 -17.10 16.91 17.35
C VAL A 167 -18.04 17.33 18.49
N PRO A 168 -18.86 18.39 18.37
CA PRO A 168 -19.77 18.78 19.45
C PRO A 168 -20.90 17.75 19.68
N ILE A 169 -21.30 16.96 18.68
CA ILE A 169 -22.32 15.91 18.84
C ILE A 169 -21.78 14.74 19.68
N LYS A 170 -20.47 14.47 19.61
CA LYS A 170 -19.83 13.41 20.41
C LYS A 170 -19.52 13.85 21.85
N ASN A 171 -19.41 15.15 22.08
CA ASN A 171 -19.25 15.75 23.40
C ASN A 171 -20.61 16.29 23.87
N GLY A 172 -21.56 15.38 24.18
CA GLY A 172 -22.76 15.76 24.91
C GLY A 172 -22.39 16.48 26.22
N PRO A 173 -23.25 17.38 26.75
CA PRO A 173 -22.94 18.14 27.94
C PRO A 173 -22.55 17.20 29.08
N CYS A 174 -21.33 17.36 29.59
CA CYS A 174 -20.91 16.76 30.84
C CYS A 174 -21.81 17.34 31.94
N CYS A 175 -22.85 16.59 32.31
CA CYS A 175 -23.48 16.69 33.60
C CYS A 175 -22.81 15.66 34.53
#